data_AF-A0A9D1SLV5-F1
#
_entry.id   AF-A0A9D1SLV5-F1
#
_cell.length_a   1.000
_cell.length_b   1.000
_cell.length_c   1.000
_cell.angle_alpha   90.00
_cell.angle_beta   90.00
_cell.angle_gamma   90.00
#
_symmetry.space_group_name_H-M   'P 1'
#
loop_
_entity.id
_entity.type
_entity.pdbx_description
1 polymer ?
#
loop_
_entity_poly.entity_id
_entity_poly.type
_entity_poly.pdbx_seq_one_letter_code
_entity_poly.pdbx_strand_id
1 'polypeptide(L)'
;MKTPEFLRQLMSSSEYMDKNSKVYAMAEKYLNLLYPGAAQLDATGRMTEPEYDMTLEQFRMAQKALESALEEAKQEAEAEYEETGRQIDVEDYVELEETIDVRVLMPDGTIENKQLEVYTLDLPEDDDDTPNNKTRRVWRWHSEDGDNTCDECASRDGEIYDSEEDIPEIPVHPNCRCTITENVIGPDGRTLSSKPYSPKAKEEKNEIEKDAKEMTKDEKFEEAYNKLQEPEGGYTDGKNQVRDEPTNMGIKQSTLDDYARKYSEKDLPSDVKNLQPSQAKEIYKDAYWDNTNIPKIENDRVRNAVFDMNVMGGAGRVVQRALNDFSNAGLAVDGKIGPKTIDALNSIPANSVSDFMETLKAHRFEYLQKTDNWPTSKNGWTKRTNKY
;
A
#
# COMPACT_ATOMS: atom_id res chain seq x y z
N MET A 1 -30.17 -15.85 -12.45
CA MET A 1 -29.44 -14.56 -12.38
C MET A 1 -30.09 -13.59 -11.38
N LYS A 2 -29.32 -12.93 -10.50
CA LYS A 2 -29.82 -11.85 -9.63
C LYS A 2 -30.12 -10.59 -10.44
N THR A 3 -31.12 -9.80 -10.05
CA THR A 3 -31.43 -8.53 -10.72
C THR A 3 -30.34 -7.48 -10.45
N PRO A 4 -29.72 -6.92 -11.51
CA PRO A 4 -28.68 -5.91 -11.38
C PRO A 4 -29.14 -4.68 -10.60
N GLU A 5 -28.21 -4.00 -9.94
CA GLU A 5 -28.43 -2.75 -9.21
C GLU A 5 -29.09 -1.67 -10.07
N PHE A 6 -28.53 -1.36 -11.23
CA PHE A 6 -29.04 -0.31 -12.12
C PHE A 6 -30.51 -0.56 -12.49
N LEU A 7 -30.86 -1.82 -12.74
CA LEU A 7 -32.22 -2.21 -13.10
C LEU A 7 -33.17 -2.15 -11.89
N ARG A 8 -32.69 -2.49 -10.69
CA ARG A 8 -33.44 -2.29 -9.44
C ARG A 8 -33.73 -0.81 -9.21
N GLN A 9 -32.74 0.07 -9.45
CA GLN A 9 -32.90 1.51 -9.31
C GLN A 9 -33.95 2.05 -10.29
N LEU A 10 -33.85 1.70 -11.58
CA LEU A 10 -34.83 2.08 -12.61
C LEU A 10 -36.25 1.67 -12.21
N MET A 11 -36.44 0.42 -11.77
CA MET A 11 -37.76 -0.09 -11.37
C MET A 11 -38.28 0.50 -10.04
N SER A 12 -37.39 1.01 -9.20
CA SER A 12 -37.75 1.67 -7.93
C SER A 12 -38.06 3.15 -8.07
N SER A 13 -37.72 3.76 -9.21
CA SER A 13 -38.04 5.16 -9.51
C SER A 13 -39.54 5.42 -9.57
N SER A 14 -39.94 6.66 -9.25
CA SER A 14 -41.35 7.04 -9.31
C SER A 14 -41.89 7.06 -10.74
N GLU A 15 -41.01 7.31 -11.70
CA GLU A 15 -41.23 7.41 -13.14
C GLU A 15 -41.55 6.06 -13.76
N TYR A 16 -41.06 4.95 -13.18
CA TYR A 16 -41.37 3.60 -13.64
C TYR A 16 -42.87 3.26 -13.52
N MET A 17 -43.62 3.91 -12.63
CA MET A 17 -45.05 3.64 -12.46
C MET A 17 -45.90 4.14 -13.64
N ASP A 18 -45.37 5.03 -14.48
CA ASP A 18 -46.00 5.44 -15.74
C ASP A 18 -45.51 4.59 -16.90
N LYS A 19 -46.41 3.78 -17.47
CA LYS A 19 -46.12 2.88 -18.60
C LYS A 19 -45.72 3.60 -19.89
N ASN A 20 -45.96 4.91 -19.97
CA ASN A 20 -45.56 5.72 -21.12
C ASN A 20 -44.23 6.45 -20.88
N SER A 21 -43.60 6.31 -19.71
CA SER A 21 -42.34 6.97 -19.41
C SER A 21 -41.17 6.30 -20.14
N LYS A 22 -40.13 7.09 -20.42
CA LYS A 22 -38.85 6.57 -20.95
C LYS A 22 -38.24 5.55 -19.99
N VAL A 23 -38.37 5.77 -18.68
CA VAL A 23 -37.84 4.89 -17.62
C VAL A 23 -38.51 3.52 -17.64
N TYR A 24 -39.84 3.45 -17.84
CA TYR A 24 -40.55 2.18 -18.00
C TYR A 24 -40.10 1.42 -19.25
N ALA A 25 -40.02 2.11 -20.39
CA ALA A 25 -39.57 1.49 -21.65
C ALA A 25 -38.12 0.97 -21.56
N MET A 26 -37.24 1.72 -20.89
CA MET A 26 -35.85 1.34 -20.65
C MET A 26 -35.74 0.12 -19.73
N ALA A 27 -36.48 0.10 -18.62
CA ALA A 27 -36.53 -1.04 -17.71
C ALA A 27 -37.08 -2.30 -18.40
N GLU A 28 -38.14 -2.22 -19.19
CA GLU A 28 -38.64 -3.37 -19.97
C GLU A 28 -37.63 -3.86 -21.01
N LYS A 29 -36.92 -2.95 -21.69
CA LYS A 29 -35.86 -3.31 -22.65
C LYS A 29 -34.77 -4.15 -21.96
N TYR A 30 -34.26 -3.71 -20.81
CA TYR A 30 -33.22 -4.45 -20.09
C TYR A 30 -33.72 -5.73 -19.43
N LEU A 31 -34.96 -5.76 -18.93
CA LEU A 31 -35.57 -7.00 -18.42
C LEU A 31 -35.63 -8.07 -19.51
N ASN A 32 -36.12 -7.73 -20.70
CA ASN A 32 -36.20 -8.68 -21.80
C ASN A 32 -34.82 -9.11 -22.32
N LEU A 33 -33.83 -8.22 -22.25
CA LEU A 33 -32.46 -8.47 -22.68
C LEU A 33 -31.72 -9.44 -21.73
N LEU A 34 -31.82 -9.19 -20.42
CA LEU A 34 -31.13 -9.95 -19.39
C LEU A 34 -31.86 -11.25 -19.01
N TYR A 35 -33.18 -11.29 -19.24
CA TYR A 35 -34.04 -12.43 -18.95
C TYR A 35 -34.82 -12.86 -20.20
N PRO A 36 -34.15 -13.31 -21.28
CA PRO A 36 -34.79 -13.58 -22.57
C PRO A 36 -35.74 -14.81 -22.58
N GLY A 37 -35.96 -15.43 -21.43
CA GLY A 37 -36.86 -16.56 -21.24
C GLY A 37 -37.16 -16.80 -19.76
N ALA A 38 -37.93 -15.91 -19.14
CA ALA A 38 -38.30 -16.05 -17.74
C ALA A 38 -39.23 -17.28 -17.54
N ALA A 39 -38.69 -18.27 -16.81
CA ALA A 39 -39.29 -19.50 -16.29
C ALA A 39 -39.52 -20.67 -17.28
N GLN A 40 -38.85 -21.80 -16.99
CA GLN A 40 -39.23 -23.10 -17.53
C GLN A 40 -40.27 -23.74 -16.60
N LEU A 41 -41.27 -24.41 -17.17
CA LEU A 41 -42.21 -25.23 -16.40
C LEU A 41 -41.74 -26.67 -16.42
N ASP A 42 -41.69 -27.33 -15.26
CA ASP A 42 -41.47 -28.77 -15.20
C ASP A 42 -42.68 -29.53 -15.78
N ALA A 43 -42.55 -30.86 -15.89
CA ALA A 43 -43.62 -31.73 -16.40
C ALA A 43 -44.92 -31.68 -15.56
N THR A 44 -44.91 -31.02 -14.39
CA THR A 44 -46.06 -30.81 -13.50
C THR A 44 -46.64 -29.40 -13.58
N GLY A 45 -46.08 -28.53 -14.42
CA GLY A 45 -46.50 -27.14 -14.58
C GLY A 45 -45.99 -26.21 -13.47
N ARG A 46 -44.93 -26.59 -12.75
CA ARG A 46 -44.30 -25.74 -11.73
C ARG A 46 -43.12 -24.99 -12.32
N MET A 47 -42.97 -23.72 -11.94
CA MET A 47 -41.81 -22.93 -12.36
C MET A 47 -40.53 -23.50 -11.74
N THR A 48 -39.57 -23.83 -12.58
CA THR A 48 -38.24 -24.26 -12.17
C THR A 48 -37.21 -23.25 -12.65
N GLU A 49 -36.18 -23.03 -11.83
CA GLU A 49 -35.06 -22.20 -12.21
C GLU A 49 -34.33 -22.84 -13.41
N PRO A 50 -34.09 -22.09 -14.49
CA PRO A 50 -33.45 -22.64 -15.67
C PRO A 50 -31.99 -23.03 -15.37
N GLU A 51 -31.51 -24.08 -16.06
CA GLU A 51 -30.16 -24.62 -15.87
C GLU A 51 -29.07 -23.61 -16.26
N TYR A 52 -29.35 -22.79 -17.27
CA TYR A 52 -28.54 -21.66 -17.74
C TYR A 52 -29.43 -20.41 -17.84
N ASP A 53 -28.82 -19.22 -17.80
CA ASP A 53 -29.54 -17.96 -17.86
C ASP A 53 -29.75 -17.49 -19.31
N MET A 54 -28.78 -17.71 -20.22
CA MET A 54 -28.90 -17.41 -21.65
C MET A 54 -27.93 -18.22 -22.52
N THR A 55 -28.17 -18.27 -23.83
CA THR A 55 -27.22 -18.85 -24.81
C THR A 55 -26.06 -17.91 -25.10
N LEU A 56 -24.95 -18.43 -25.65
CA LEU A 56 -23.81 -17.59 -26.06
C LEU A 56 -24.20 -16.47 -27.03
N GLU A 57 -25.14 -16.72 -27.95
CA GLU A 57 -25.60 -15.69 -28.88
C GLU A 57 -26.39 -14.60 -28.15
N GLN A 58 -27.30 -14.99 -27.24
CA GLN A 58 -28.04 -14.04 -26.41
C GLN A 58 -27.12 -13.23 -25.50
N PHE A 59 -26.07 -13.85 -24.95
CA PHE A 59 -25.04 -13.16 -24.16
C PHE A 59 -24.34 -12.07 -24.98
N ARG A 60 -23.92 -12.38 -26.21
CA ARG A 60 -23.31 -11.39 -27.11
C ARG A 60 -24.27 -10.28 -27.49
N MET A 61 -25.54 -10.63 -27.76
CA MET A 61 -26.58 -9.64 -28.04
C MET A 61 -26.83 -8.73 -26.84
N ALA A 62 -26.83 -9.28 -25.61
CA ALA A 62 -26.98 -8.53 -24.37
C ALA A 62 -25.82 -7.56 -24.16
N GLN A 63 -24.58 -8.04 -24.26
CA GLN A 63 -23.40 -7.18 -24.13
C GLN A 63 -23.39 -6.06 -25.17
N LYS A 64 -23.65 -6.39 -26.44
CA LYS A 64 -23.72 -5.41 -27.52
C LYS A 64 -24.81 -4.35 -27.31
N ALA A 65 -25.96 -4.75 -26.76
CA ALA A 65 -27.05 -3.82 -26.49
C ALA A 65 -26.74 -2.88 -25.31
N LEU A 66 -25.97 -3.33 -24.32
CA LEU A 66 -25.44 -2.48 -23.24
C LEU A 66 -24.43 -1.47 -23.81
N GLU A 67 -23.46 -1.94 -24.60
CA GLU A 67 -22.48 -1.07 -25.29
C GLU A 67 -23.15 -0.03 -26.20
N SER A 68 -24.19 -0.44 -26.94
CA SER A 68 -24.92 0.49 -27.82
C SER A 68 -25.68 1.57 -27.04
N ALA A 69 -26.19 1.24 -25.85
CA ALA A 69 -26.87 2.22 -24.99
C ALA A 69 -25.88 3.24 -24.41
N LEU A 70 -24.69 2.80 -24.02
CA LEU A 70 -23.60 3.70 -23.62
C LEU A 70 -23.24 4.65 -24.77
N GLU A 71 -23.09 4.13 -25.99
CA GLU A 71 -22.76 4.94 -27.16
C GLU A 71 -23.83 6.01 -27.48
N GLU A 72 -25.11 5.66 -27.33
CA GLU A 72 -26.21 6.64 -27.44
C GLU A 72 -26.08 7.74 -26.37
N ALA A 73 -25.79 7.37 -25.11
CA ALA A 73 -25.60 8.34 -24.03
C ALA A 73 -24.40 9.28 -24.25
N LYS A 74 -23.29 8.76 -24.79
CA LYS A 74 -22.13 9.57 -25.20
C LYS A 74 -22.49 10.61 -26.24
N GLN A 75 -23.23 10.22 -27.28
CA GLN A 75 -23.63 11.13 -28.35
C GLN A 75 -24.58 12.22 -27.85
N GLU A 76 -25.52 11.89 -26.96
CA GLU A 76 -26.40 12.88 -26.32
C GLU A 76 -25.60 13.88 -25.49
N ALA A 77 -24.62 13.39 -24.72
CA ALA A 77 -23.72 14.22 -23.92
C ALA A 77 -22.84 15.15 -24.77
N GLU A 78 -22.17 14.62 -25.80
CA GLU A 78 -21.33 15.43 -26.69
C GLU A 78 -22.13 16.57 -27.33
N ALA A 79 -23.36 16.27 -27.76
CA ALA A 79 -24.25 17.27 -28.35
C ALA A 79 -24.62 18.38 -27.35
N GLU A 80 -24.93 18.02 -26.09
CA GLU A 80 -25.25 18.99 -25.04
C GLU A 80 -24.06 19.91 -24.73
N TYR A 81 -22.86 19.36 -24.58
CA TYR A 81 -21.68 20.17 -24.29
C TYR A 81 -21.28 21.07 -25.49
N GLU A 82 -21.40 20.59 -26.73
CA GLU A 82 -21.15 21.41 -27.93
C GLU A 82 -22.09 22.63 -27.97
N GLU A 83 -23.36 22.47 -27.61
CA GLU A 83 -24.33 23.59 -27.52
C GLU A 83 -23.95 24.64 -26.46
N THR A 84 -23.30 24.22 -25.36
CA THR A 84 -22.79 25.15 -24.32
C THR A 84 -21.46 25.82 -24.69
N GLY A 85 -20.87 25.49 -25.84
CA GLY A 85 -19.57 25.99 -26.29
C GLY A 85 -18.39 25.40 -25.52
N ARG A 86 -18.61 24.28 -24.82
CA ARG A 86 -17.58 23.50 -24.13
C ARG A 86 -17.29 22.24 -24.94
N GLN A 87 -16.03 21.87 -25.08
CA GLN A 87 -15.65 20.62 -25.74
C GLN A 87 -15.18 19.64 -24.66
N ILE A 88 -15.86 18.51 -24.53
CA ILE A 88 -15.48 17.42 -23.63
C ILE A 88 -15.15 16.18 -24.44
N ASP A 89 -14.22 15.38 -23.95
CA ASP A 89 -14.00 14.03 -24.46
C ASP A 89 -14.83 13.07 -23.60
N VAL A 90 -16.01 12.69 -24.07
CA VAL A 90 -16.96 11.86 -23.29
C VAL A 90 -16.39 10.47 -22.95
N GLU A 91 -15.39 10.00 -23.70
CA GLU A 91 -14.74 8.72 -23.42
C GLU A 91 -13.98 8.70 -22.10
N ASP A 92 -13.51 9.86 -21.64
CA ASP A 92 -12.82 10.00 -20.36
C ASP A 92 -13.77 9.81 -19.15
N TYR A 93 -15.09 9.81 -19.39
CA TYR A 93 -16.14 9.73 -18.36
C TYR A 93 -16.90 8.41 -18.38
N VAL A 94 -16.43 7.43 -19.16
CA VAL A 94 -17.01 6.08 -19.21
C VAL A 94 -16.48 5.24 -18.07
N GLU A 95 -17.39 4.73 -17.23
CA GLU A 95 -17.03 3.90 -16.07
C GLU A 95 -17.78 2.58 -16.06
N LEU A 96 -17.11 1.52 -15.59
CA LEU A 96 -17.77 0.22 -15.34
C LEU A 96 -18.63 0.34 -14.08
N GLU A 97 -19.94 0.35 -14.26
CA GLU A 97 -20.93 0.50 -13.19
C GLU A 97 -21.14 -0.82 -12.42
N GLU A 98 -21.36 -1.91 -13.15
CA GLU A 98 -21.69 -3.21 -12.56
C GLU A 98 -21.25 -4.35 -13.48
N THR A 99 -20.93 -5.50 -12.88
CA THR A 99 -20.77 -6.77 -13.60
C THR A 99 -21.87 -7.75 -13.19
N ILE A 100 -22.45 -8.44 -14.17
CA ILE A 100 -23.57 -9.35 -13.93
C ILE A 100 -23.13 -10.77 -14.24
N ASP A 101 -23.07 -11.62 -13.22
CA ASP A 101 -22.79 -13.05 -13.40
C ASP A 101 -23.93 -13.77 -14.14
N VAL A 102 -23.59 -14.42 -15.26
CA VAL A 102 -24.49 -15.10 -16.18
C VAL A 102 -24.01 -16.53 -16.43
N ARG A 103 -24.89 -17.52 -16.22
CA ARG A 103 -24.65 -18.89 -16.68
C ARG A 103 -24.98 -18.98 -18.18
N VAL A 104 -23.96 -19.15 -19.01
CA VAL A 104 -24.07 -19.14 -20.47
C VAL A 104 -23.99 -20.56 -21.02
N LEU A 105 -25.00 -20.95 -21.81
CA LEU A 105 -24.95 -22.20 -22.58
C LEU A 105 -24.06 -22.03 -23.80
N MET A 106 -22.95 -22.77 -23.81
CA MET A 106 -21.97 -22.81 -24.89
C MET A 106 -22.43 -23.74 -26.03
N PRO A 107 -21.94 -23.55 -27.27
CA PRO A 107 -22.35 -24.37 -28.42
C PRO A 107 -22.03 -25.87 -28.30
N ASP A 108 -21.07 -26.24 -27.46
CA ASP A 108 -20.69 -27.63 -27.16
C ASP A 108 -21.58 -28.28 -26.10
N GLY A 109 -22.59 -27.56 -25.59
CA GLY A 109 -23.53 -28.01 -24.58
C GLY A 109 -23.04 -27.80 -23.15
N THR A 110 -21.86 -27.22 -22.93
CA THR A 110 -21.38 -26.89 -21.59
C THR A 110 -21.99 -25.59 -21.08
N ILE A 111 -22.03 -25.42 -19.75
CA ILE A 111 -22.49 -24.19 -19.11
C ILE A 111 -21.28 -23.51 -18.47
N GLU A 112 -21.00 -22.29 -18.89
CA GLU A 112 -19.91 -21.47 -18.37
C GLU A 112 -20.46 -20.26 -17.61
N ASN A 113 -19.82 -19.88 -16.50
CA ASN A 113 -20.11 -18.59 -15.87
C ASN A 113 -19.35 -17.49 -16.63
N LYS A 114 -20.08 -16.51 -17.14
CA LYS A 114 -19.55 -15.30 -17.80
C LYS A 114 -20.11 -14.06 -17.11
N GLN A 115 -19.51 -12.90 -17.39
CA GLN A 115 -19.94 -11.63 -16.84
C GLN A 115 -20.36 -10.69 -17.96
N LEU A 116 -21.56 -10.11 -17.86
CA LEU A 116 -21.91 -8.93 -18.65
C LEU A 116 -21.34 -7.70 -17.95
N GLU A 117 -20.79 -6.78 -18.72
CA GLU A 117 -20.22 -5.52 -18.26
C GLU A 117 -21.18 -4.39 -18.58
N VAL A 118 -21.64 -3.68 -17.54
CA VAL A 118 -22.51 -2.51 -17.66
C VAL A 118 -21.66 -1.28 -17.43
N TYR A 119 -21.60 -0.40 -18.42
CA TYR A 119 -20.87 0.86 -18.36
C TYR A 119 -21.85 2.04 -18.31
N THR A 120 -21.46 3.10 -17.63
CA THR A 120 -22.21 4.36 -17.51
C THR A 120 -21.34 5.55 -17.88
N LEU A 121 -21.96 6.72 -18.03
CA LEU A 121 -21.30 7.97 -18.37
C LEU A 121 -21.47 8.97 -17.21
N ASP A 122 -20.38 9.28 -16.51
CA ASP A 122 -20.39 10.15 -15.31
C ASP A 122 -19.94 11.58 -15.63
N LEU A 123 -20.87 12.39 -16.14
CA LEU A 123 -20.60 13.77 -16.57
C LEU A 123 -20.71 14.77 -15.41
N PRO A 124 -19.86 15.82 -15.36
CA PRO A 124 -19.92 16.83 -14.31
C PRO A 124 -21.11 17.82 -14.48
N GLU A 125 -22.11 17.78 -13.59
CA GLU A 125 -23.31 18.66 -13.59
C GLU A 125 -23.05 20.06 -13.00
N ASP A 126 -23.18 21.18 -13.73
CA ASP A 126 -22.86 22.61 -13.39
C ASP A 126 -22.84 23.13 -11.91
N ASP A 127 -22.03 24.17 -11.67
CA ASP A 127 -21.56 24.66 -10.35
C ASP A 127 -22.65 25.00 -9.30
N ASP A 128 -22.35 24.70 -8.02
CA ASP A 128 -23.09 24.92 -6.75
C ASP A 128 -24.00 23.79 -6.21
N ASP A 129 -23.75 23.46 -4.94
CA ASP A 129 -24.42 22.51 -4.02
C ASP A 129 -24.00 21.00 -4.04
N THR A 130 -23.15 20.65 -3.07
CA THR A 130 -22.71 19.28 -2.67
C THR A 130 -23.85 18.33 -2.24
N PRO A 131 -23.73 16.97 -2.31
CA PRO A 131 -22.52 16.16 -2.48
C PRO A 131 -22.53 15.09 -3.60
N ASN A 132 -21.33 14.66 -4.01
CA ASN A 132 -20.97 13.53 -4.90
C ASN A 132 -21.35 13.64 -6.40
N ASN A 133 -20.54 14.34 -7.21
CA ASN A 133 -20.10 13.91 -8.57
C ASN A 133 -19.48 15.04 -9.43
N LYS A 134 -18.50 15.80 -8.92
CA LYS A 134 -17.77 16.75 -9.79
C LYS A 134 -16.29 16.81 -9.51
N THR A 135 -15.56 17.15 -10.59
CA THR A 135 -14.14 17.45 -10.51
C THR A 135 -13.91 18.68 -9.62
N ARG A 136 -13.10 18.56 -8.57
CA ARG A 136 -12.86 19.62 -7.58
C ARG A 136 -11.37 19.88 -7.44
N ARG A 137 -11.00 21.16 -7.27
CA ARG A 137 -9.61 21.52 -6.98
C ARG A 137 -9.28 21.15 -5.56
N VAL A 138 -8.14 20.51 -5.41
CA VAL A 138 -7.66 19.99 -4.16
C VAL A 138 -6.18 20.19 -4.05
N TRP A 139 -5.69 20.13 -2.85
CA TRP A 139 -4.26 20.18 -2.58
C TRP A 139 -3.85 18.78 -2.18
N ARG A 140 -3.03 18.14 -3.00
CA ARG A 140 -2.51 16.81 -2.71
C ARG A 140 -1.14 16.92 -2.07
N TRP A 141 -0.96 16.24 -0.96
CA TRP A 141 0.32 16.11 -0.32
C TRP A 141 1.19 15.10 -1.07
N HIS A 142 2.37 15.51 -1.51
CA HIS A 142 3.38 14.62 -2.05
C HIS A 142 4.53 14.53 -1.07
N SER A 143 4.81 13.31 -0.67
CA SER A 143 6.00 12.95 0.06
C SER A 143 7.17 12.69 -0.88
N GLU A 144 8.41 12.81 -0.42
CA GLU A 144 9.57 12.38 -1.21
C GLU A 144 9.63 10.84 -1.25
N ASP A 145 10.04 10.26 -2.37
CA ASP A 145 10.03 8.81 -2.61
C ASP A 145 11.34 8.15 -2.21
N GLY A 146 11.69 8.33 -0.94
CA GLY A 146 12.95 7.84 -0.45
C GLY A 146 13.00 7.87 1.05
N ASP A 147 14.03 7.21 1.56
CA ASP A 147 14.20 6.95 2.97
C ASP A 147 14.17 8.23 3.87
N ASN A 148 14.33 9.44 3.30
CA ASN A 148 14.35 10.70 4.04
C ASN A 148 12.96 11.24 4.40
N THR A 149 11.88 10.63 3.89
CA THR A 149 10.51 11.03 4.20
C THR A 149 10.14 10.53 5.59
N CYS A 150 9.70 11.43 6.48
CA CYS A 150 9.22 11.02 7.80
C CYS A 150 7.88 10.30 7.69
N ASP A 151 7.61 9.43 8.66
CA ASP A 151 6.34 8.67 8.72
C ASP A 151 5.12 9.58 8.64
N GLU A 152 5.23 10.78 9.20
CA GLU A 152 4.18 11.78 9.21
C GLU A 152 3.90 12.37 7.80
N CYS A 153 4.92 12.51 6.96
CA CYS A 153 4.78 12.95 5.58
C CYS A 153 4.44 11.77 4.65
N ALA A 154 4.96 10.58 4.94
CA ALA A 154 4.69 9.35 4.20
C ALA A 154 3.26 8.86 4.43
N SER A 155 2.73 8.97 5.66
CA SER A 155 1.36 8.62 6.00
C SER A 155 0.35 9.53 5.32
N ARG A 156 0.75 10.79 5.10
CA ARG A 156 -0.02 11.79 4.37
C ARG A 156 0.24 11.77 2.87
N ASP A 157 1.11 10.89 2.37
CA ASP A 157 1.38 10.82 0.93
C ASP A 157 0.08 10.48 0.18
N GLY A 158 -0.33 11.40 -0.69
CA GLY A 158 -1.57 11.27 -1.42
C GLY A 158 -2.82 11.71 -0.64
N GLU A 159 -2.70 12.23 0.59
CA GLU A 159 -3.80 12.94 1.25
C GLU A 159 -4.20 14.17 0.43
N ILE A 160 -5.49 14.47 0.50
CA ILE A 160 -6.19 15.45 -0.33
C ILE A 160 -6.87 16.43 0.61
N TYR A 161 -6.61 17.72 0.40
CA TYR A 161 -7.26 18.80 1.15
C TYR A 161 -8.14 19.61 0.21
N ASP A 162 -9.26 20.10 0.76
CA ASP A 162 -10.33 20.76 0.00
C ASP A 162 -10.19 22.29 0.03
N SER A 163 -9.30 22.81 0.89
CA SER A 163 -8.90 24.20 0.97
C SER A 163 -7.42 24.34 1.36
N GLU A 164 -6.77 25.44 0.98
CA GLU A 164 -5.38 25.74 1.37
C GLU A 164 -5.24 25.99 2.89
N GLU A 165 -6.33 26.39 3.56
CA GLU A 165 -6.36 26.65 5.00
C GLU A 165 -6.42 25.36 5.84
N ASP A 166 -6.92 24.26 5.27
CA ASP A 166 -6.99 22.94 5.91
C ASP A 166 -5.67 22.16 5.82
N ILE A 167 -4.71 22.67 5.05
CA ILE A 167 -3.40 22.06 4.89
C ILE A 167 -2.62 22.16 6.20
N PRO A 168 -2.15 21.04 6.78
CA PRO A 168 -1.28 21.07 7.94
C PRO A 168 0.02 21.83 7.62
N GLU A 169 0.52 22.62 8.58
CA GLU A 169 1.82 23.28 8.42
C GLU A 169 2.89 22.24 8.08
N ILE A 170 3.56 22.43 6.93
CA ILE A 170 4.60 21.50 6.49
C ILE A 170 5.73 21.51 7.54
N PRO A 171 6.02 20.37 8.20
CA PRO A 171 7.05 20.35 9.21
C PRO A 171 8.39 20.78 8.60
N VAL A 172 9.11 21.67 9.28
CA VAL A 172 10.35 22.23 8.72
C VAL A 172 11.52 21.28 9.02
N HIS A 173 11.69 20.26 8.18
CA HIS A 173 12.82 19.33 8.22
C HIS A 173 13.93 19.70 7.22
N PRO A 174 15.22 19.59 7.60
CA PRO A 174 16.33 19.78 6.66
C PRO A 174 16.27 18.75 5.52
N ASN A 175 16.31 19.21 4.27
CA ASN A 175 16.29 18.40 3.03
C ASN A 175 14.99 17.70 2.65
N CYS A 176 13.87 17.97 3.33
CA CYS A 176 12.60 17.39 2.92
C CYS A 176 12.12 18.00 1.60
N ARG A 177 11.79 17.14 0.63
CA ARG A 177 11.22 17.53 -0.66
C ARG A 177 9.73 17.23 -0.76
N CYS A 178 9.05 17.13 0.38
CA CYS A 178 7.59 17.04 0.35
C CYS A 178 7.04 18.35 -0.21
N THR A 179 6.14 18.22 -1.17
CA THR A 179 5.51 19.36 -1.84
C THR A 179 4.02 19.13 -1.87
N ILE A 180 3.27 20.21 -1.74
CA ILE A 180 1.85 20.17 -1.98
C ILE A 180 1.63 20.68 -3.39
N THR A 181 0.93 19.90 -4.20
CA THR A 181 0.54 20.35 -5.53
C THR A 181 -0.96 20.46 -5.63
N GLU A 182 -1.41 21.55 -6.23
CA GLU A 182 -2.81 21.69 -6.64
C GLU A 182 -3.10 20.62 -7.68
N ASN A 183 -4.06 19.75 -7.37
CA ASN A 183 -4.60 18.75 -8.27
C ASN A 183 -6.08 19.03 -8.49
N VAL A 184 -6.61 18.51 -9.58
CA VAL A 184 -8.05 18.46 -9.80
C VAL A 184 -8.45 17.00 -9.66
N ILE A 185 -9.37 16.69 -8.74
CA ILE A 185 -9.84 15.32 -8.51
C ILE A 185 -11.23 15.18 -9.07
N GLY A 186 -11.45 14.15 -9.89
CA GLY A 186 -12.72 13.85 -10.54
C GLY A 186 -13.83 13.36 -9.60
N PRO A 187 -15.05 13.21 -10.13
CA PRO A 187 -16.22 12.65 -9.43
C PRO A 187 -15.92 11.33 -8.71
N ASP A 188 -15.07 10.48 -9.32
CA ASP A 188 -14.61 9.16 -8.87
C ASP A 188 -13.53 9.19 -7.77
N GLY A 189 -13.09 10.37 -7.34
CA GLY A 189 -12.05 10.55 -6.34
C GLY A 189 -10.61 10.44 -6.88
N ARG A 190 -10.39 10.33 -8.20
CA ARG A 190 -9.05 10.24 -8.82
C ARG A 190 -8.53 11.56 -9.38
N THR A 191 -7.21 11.76 -9.41
CA THR A 191 -6.58 12.99 -9.94
C THR A 191 -6.59 13.05 -11.47
N LEU A 192 -7.03 14.19 -12.03
CA LEU A 192 -7.03 14.53 -13.46
C LEU A 192 -5.69 15.09 -13.98
N SER A 193 -4.59 14.86 -13.25
CA SER A 193 -3.25 15.25 -13.71
C SER A 193 -2.81 14.38 -14.89
N SER A 194 -2.18 14.98 -15.90
CA SER A 194 -1.55 14.28 -17.06
C SER A 194 -0.58 13.16 -16.66
N LYS A 195 -0.12 13.15 -15.41
CA LYS A 195 0.46 11.97 -14.77
C LYS A 195 -0.49 11.57 -13.65
N PRO A 196 -1.23 10.44 -13.77
CA PRO A 196 -2.00 9.93 -12.65
C PRO A 196 -1.05 9.82 -11.46
N TYR A 197 -1.43 10.41 -10.34
CA TYR A 197 -0.71 10.17 -9.12
C TYR A 197 -0.89 8.70 -8.81
N SER A 198 0.12 7.89 -9.13
CA SER A 198 0.21 6.55 -8.59
C SER A 198 0.49 6.77 -7.11
N PRO A 199 -0.42 6.37 -6.22
CA PRO A 199 -0.03 6.17 -4.83
C PRO A 199 1.23 5.33 -4.91
N LYS A 200 2.30 5.81 -4.27
CA LYS A 200 3.43 4.94 -4.05
C LYS A 200 2.84 3.73 -3.35
N ALA A 201 3.02 2.56 -3.95
CA ALA A 201 2.49 1.35 -3.35
C ALA A 201 2.90 1.43 -1.89
N LYS A 202 1.92 1.42 -0.97
CA LYS A 202 2.22 0.85 0.33
C LYS A 202 2.86 -0.46 -0.06
N GLU A 203 4.13 -0.66 0.27
CA GLU A 203 4.63 -2.01 0.38
C GLU A 203 3.76 -2.64 1.47
N GLU A 204 2.55 -3.07 1.09
CA GLU A 204 1.96 -4.28 1.61
C GLU A 204 3.05 -5.30 1.31
N LYS A 205 3.86 -5.54 2.34
CA LYS A 205 4.66 -6.74 2.45
C LYS A 205 3.64 -7.87 2.36
N ASN A 206 3.33 -8.27 1.13
CA ASN A 206 2.68 -9.54 0.84
C ASN A 206 3.64 -10.57 1.43
N GLU A 207 3.35 -10.97 2.67
CA GLU A 207 3.71 -12.26 3.20
C GLU A 207 3.16 -13.26 2.20
N ILE A 208 4.04 -13.67 1.28
CA ILE A 208 3.79 -14.81 0.43
C ILE A 208 3.46 -15.93 1.41
N GLU A 209 2.23 -16.45 1.35
CA GLU A 209 1.89 -17.80 1.81
C GLU A 209 2.77 -18.77 1.00
N LYS A 210 4.05 -18.84 1.35
CA LYS A 210 4.89 -19.99 1.08
C LYS A 210 4.37 -21.03 2.04
N ASP A 211 3.92 -22.15 1.48
CA ASP A 211 3.88 -23.43 2.17
C ASP A 211 4.95 -23.46 3.26
N ALA A 212 4.52 -23.66 4.51
CA ALA A 212 5.32 -23.59 5.72
C ALA A 212 6.63 -24.38 5.61
N LYS A 213 7.63 -23.74 5.02
CA LYS A 213 9.03 -24.11 5.11
C LYS A 213 9.64 -22.98 5.91
N GLU A 214 9.77 -23.21 7.21
CA GLU A 214 10.47 -22.30 8.11
C GLU A 214 11.79 -21.90 7.46
N MET A 215 11.94 -20.59 7.18
CA MET A 215 13.21 -20.07 6.69
C MET A 215 14.30 -20.39 7.72
N THR A 216 15.40 -20.93 7.22
CA THR A 216 16.56 -21.22 8.05
C THR A 216 17.14 -19.92 8.62
N LYS A 217 17.91 -20.04 9.71
CA LYS A 217 18.59 -18.91 10.35
C LYS A 217 19.45 -18.11 9.36
N ASP A 218 20.05 -18.78 8.38
CA ASP A 218 20.92 -18.18 7.38
C ASP A 218 20.12 -17.48 6.27
N GLU A 219 18.99 -18.05 5.81
CA GLU A 219 18.11 -17.37 4.85
C GLU A 219 17.53 -16.08 5.43
N LYS A 220 17.15 -16.09 6.72
CA LYS A 220 16.70 -14.89 7.44
C LYS A 220 17.81 -13.84 7.56
N PHE A 221 19.07 -14.27 7.71
CA PHE A 221 20.22 -13.36 7.73
C PHE A 221 20.43 -12.71 6.37
N GLU A 222 20.42 -13.49 5.29
CA GLU A 222 20.64 -12.98 3.93
C GLU A 222 19.63 -11.89 3.58
N GLU A 223 18.36 -12.11 3.91
CA GLU A 223 17.31 -11.11 3.68
C GLU A 223 17.54 -9.84 4.53
N ALA A 224 17.78 -9.98 5.83
CA ALA A 224 18.01 -8.85 6.74
C ALA A 224 19.27 -8.05 6.36
N TYR A 225 20.33 -8.75 5.96
CA TYR A 225 21.59 -8.16 5.55
C TYR A 225 21.44 -7.40 4.23
N ASN A 226 20.72 -7.94 3.24
CA ASN A 226 20.51 -7.22 1.98
C ASN A 226 19.71 -5.93 2.19
N LYS A 227 18.66 -5.97 3.03
CA LYS A 227 17.89 -4.77 3.42
C LYS A 227 18.74 -3.73 4.16
N LEU A 228 19.70 -4.18 4.96
CA LEU A 228 20.66 -3.30 5.65
C LEU A 228 21.57 -2.53 4.67
N GLN A 229 21.84 -3.09 3.49
CA GLN A 229 22.83 -2.54 2.53
C GLN A 229 22.24 -1.53 1.54
N GLU A 230 20.91 -1.42 1.42
CA GLU A 230 20.26 -0.42 0.56
C GLU A 230 20.14 0.97 1.23
N PRO A 231 20.62 2.07 0.64
CA PRO A 231 21.94 2.40 0.08
C PRO A 231 22.65 3.46 0.96
N GLU A 232 23.59 3.08 1.83
CA GLU A 232 24.47 4.05 2.56
C GLU A 232 25.89 3.53 2.86
N GLY A 233 26.31 2.38 2.30
CA GLY A 233 27.61 1.78 2.58
C GLY A 233 28.77 2.53 1.93
N GLY A 234 29.57 3.25 2.71
CA GLY A 234 30.82 3.89 2.27
C GLY A 234 31.77 4.18 3.42
N TYR A 235 33.06 4.38 3.11
CA TYR A 235 34.08 4.71 4.10
C TYR A 235 33.92 6.15 4.62
N THR A 236 34.00 6.34 5.93
CA THR A 236 34.13 7.64 6.61
C THR A 236 35.40 7.65 7.46
N ASP A 237 36.09 8.79 7.51
CA ASP A 237 37.32 8.95 8.30
C ASP A 237 37.09 9.42 9.76
N GLY A 238 35.82 9.50 10.18
CA GLY A 238 35.39 9.88 11.53
C GLY A 238 35.54 11.36 11.90
N LYS A 239 36.17 12.20 11.06
CA LYS A 239 36.58 13.56 11.46
C LYS A 239 35.45 14.59 11.57
N ASN A 240 34.32 14.34 10.93
CA ASN A 240 33.19 15.28 10.88
C ASN A 240 32.14 15.04 11.98
N GLN A 241 32.38 14.10 12.90
CA GLN A 241 31.46 13.75 13.98
C GLN A 241 32.20 13.78 15.33
N VAL A 242 31.52 14.29 16.36
CA VAL A 242 32.13 14.61 17.67
C VAL A 242 32.73 13.38 18.36
N ARG A 243 32.17 12.19 18.09
CA ARG A 243 32.67 10.88 18.52
C ARG A 243 32.41 9.83 17.44
N ASP A 244 33.10 9.91 16.31
CA ASP A 244 33.04 8.84 15.32
C ASP A 244 34.42 8.31 14.97
N GLU A 245 34.47 7.00 14.80
CA GLU A 245 35.68 6.28 14.44
C GLU A 245 35.68 6.07 12.93
N PRO A 246 36.85 5.82 12.30
CA PRO A 246 36.88 5.36 10.94
C PRO A 246 35.90 4.18 10.78
N THR A 247 35.00 4.29 9.81
CA THR A 247 33.90 3.33 9.62
C THR A 247 33.81 3.00 8.14
N ASN A 248 33.68 1.72 7.81
CA ASN A 248 33.45 1.27 6.44
C ASN A 248 32.39 0.18 6.43
N MET A 249 31.45 0.23 5.48
CA MET A 249 30.35 -0.75 5.39
C MET A 249 29.57 -0.91 6.71
N GLY A 250 29.51 0.16 7.53
CA GLY A 250 28.88 0.17 8.85
C GLY A 250 29.65 -0.50 9.98
N ILE A 251 30.87 -0.99 9.73
CA ILE A 251 31.78 -1.53 10.76
C ILE A 251 32.76 -0.44 11.18
N LYS A 252 32.86 -0.16 12.48
CA LYS A 252 33.84 0.76 13.06
C LYS A 252 35.22 0.10 13.16
N GLN A 253 36.28 0.89 13.14
CA GLN A 253 37.64 0.39 13.37
C GLN A 253 37.75 -0.40 14.68
N SER A 254 37.17 0.10 15.79
CA SER A 254 37.18 -0.64 17.07
C SER A 254 36.48 -2.00 16.98
N THR A 255 35.37 -2.07 16.24
CA THR A 255 34.63 -3.32 16.02
C THR A 255 35.46 -4.31 15.21
N LEU A 256 36.13 -3.84 14.16
CA LEU A 256 37.05 -4.66 13.37
C LEU A 256 38.21 -5.15 14.24
N ASP A 257 38.81 -4.28 15.05
CA ASP A 257 39.92 -4.63 15.94
C ASP A 257 39.51 -5.66 17.00
N ASP A 258 38.34 -5.49 17.63
CA ASP A 258 37.79 -6.46 18.58
C ASP A 258 37.52 -7.81 17.92
N TYR A 259 36.93 -7.79 16.72
CA TYR A 259 36.64 -9.00 15.96
C TYR A 259 37.92 -9.73 15.54
N ALA A 260 38.91 -9.00 15.03
CA ALA A 260 40.22 -9.55 14.64
C ALA A 260 41.00 -10.09 15.85
N ARG A 261 40.89 -9.46 17.03
CA ARG A 261 41.45 -10.01 18.27
C ARG A 261 40.79 -11.33 18.68
N LYS A 262 39.47 -11.44 18.49
CA LYS A 262 38.71 -12.65 18.83
C LYS A 262 38.96 -13.79 17.85
N TYR A 263 39.17 -13.46 16.56
CA TYR A 263 39.35 -14.41 15.45
C TYR A 263 40.68 -14.15 14.74
N SER A 264 41.78 -14.31 15.47
CA SER A 264 43.14 -14.00 15.01
C SER A 264 43.61 -14.82 13.79
N GLU A 265 42.92 -15.92 13.51
CA GLU A 265 43.16 -16.80 12.36
C GLU A 265 42.56 -16.28 11.05
N LYS A 266 41.63 -15.30 11.10
CA LYS A 266 41.00 -14.73 9.91
C LYS A 266 41.91 -13.67 9.29
N ASP A 267 42.05 -13.71 7.97
CA ASP A 267 42.76 -12.69 7.21
C ASP A 267 41.87 -11.44 7.11
N LEU A 268 41.96 -10.58 8.13
CA LEU A 268 41.24 -9.31 8.22
C LEU A 268 42.22 -8.14 8.12
N PRO A 269 41.88 -7.05 7.41
CA PRO A 269 42.75 -5.90 7.33
C PRO A 269 42.86 -5.21 8.69
N SER A 270 44.01 -4.59 8.96
CA SER A 270 44.21 -3.78 10.16
C SER A 270 43.51 -2.42 10.09
N ASP A 271 43.16 -1.96 8.89
CA ASP A 271 42.45 -0.70 8.65
C ASP A 271 41.10 -1.00 8.00
N VAL A 272 40.03 -0.51 8.63
CA VAL A 272 38.65 -0.70 8.19
C VAL A 272 38.39 -0.17 6.77
N LYS A 273 39.20 0.78 6.30
CA LYS A 273 39.18 1.25 4.91
C LYS A 273 39.42 0.15 3.89
N ASN A 274 40.21 -0.86 4.24
CA ASN A 274 40.58 -1.97 3.36
C ASN A 274 39.64 -3.19 3.51
N LEU A 275 38.60 -3.08 4.35
CA LEU A 275 37.64 -4.13 4.60
C LEU A 275 36.92 -4.53 3.31
N GLN A 276 36.93 -5.83 2.99
CA GLN A 276 36.24 -6.36 1.84
C GLN A 276 34.75 -6.62 2.15
N PRO A 277 33.85 -6.53 1.16
CA PRO A 277 32.42 -6.80 1.37
C PRO A 277 32.13 -8.17 1.98
N SER A 278 32.88 -9.20 1.59
CA SER A 278 32.76 -10.56 2.14
C SER A 278 33.15 -10.63 3.61
N GLN A 279 34.25 -9.96 4.00
CA GLN A 279 34.70 -9.89 5.40
C GLN A 279 33.71 -9.09 6.26
N ALA A 280 33.18 -7.99 5.74
CA ALA A 280 32.15 -7.21 6.42
C ALA A 280 30.90 -8.08 6.68
N LYS A 281 30.40 -8.77 5.64
CA LYS A 281 29.25 -9.69 5.76
C LYS A 281 29.47 -10.78 6.81
N GLU A 282 30.67 -11.35 6.87
CA GLU A 282 31.03 -12.35 7.87
C GLU A 282 31.00 -11.78 9.30
N ILE A 283 31.51 -10.55 9.50
CA ILE A 283 31.43 -9.85 10.78
C ILE A 283 29.96 -9.60 11.16
N TYR A 284 29.13 -9.16 10.22
CA TYR A 284 27.69 -8.99 10.45
C TYR A 284 27.01 -10.29 10.87
N LYS A 285 27.27 -11.37 10.14
CA LYS A 285 26.70 -12.68 10.41
C LYS A 285 27.09 -13.17 11.80
N ASP A 286 28.37 -13.09 12.16
CA ASP A 286 28.82 -13.63 13.44
C ASP A 286 28.47 -12.71 14.63
N ALA A 287 28.86 -11.43 14.57
CA ALA A 287 28.79 -10.54 15.72
C ALA A 287 27.38 -10.00 15.99
N TYR A 288 26.57 -9.82 14.95
CA TYR A 288 25.27 -9.14 15.06
C TYR A 288 24.07 -10.07 14.85
N TRP A 289 24.26 -11.23 14.22
CA TRP A 289 23.20 -12.19 13.96
C TRP A 289 23.37 -13.48 14.77
N ASP A 290 24.45 -14.23 14.54
CA ASP A 290 24.57 -15.59 15.02
C ASP A 290 24.70 -15.71 16.53
N ASN A 291 25.44 -14.76 17.13
CA ASN A 291 25.67 -14.68 18.57
C ASN A 291 24.62 -13.82 19.31
N THR A 292 23.49 -13.50 18.68
CA THR A 292 22.39 -12.74 19.30
C THR A 292 21.09 -13.56 19.32
N ASN A 293 20.08 -13.06 20.04
CA ASN A 293 18.75 -13.66 20.01
C ASN A 293 17.85 -13.10 18.89
N ILE A 294 18.33 -12.14 18.10
CA ILE A 294 17.57 -11.49 17.02
C ILE A 294 17.00 -12.50 16.00
N PRO A 295 17.71 -13.57 15.60
CA PRO A 295 17.15 -14.55 14.66
C PRO A 295 15.91 -15.30 15.18
N LYS A 296 15.63 -15.24 16.48
CA LYS A 296 14.46 -15.87 17.12
C LYS A 296 13.21 -14.99 17.07
N ILE A 297 13.31 -13.76 16.59
CA ILE A 297 12.15 -12.90 16.36
C ILE A 297 11.39 -13.44 15.15
N GLU A 298 10.12 -13.78 15.36
CA GLU A 298 9.30 -14.45 14.35
C GLU A 298 8.89 -13.50 13.23
N ASN A 299 8.37 -12.32 13.58
CA ASN A 299 7.98 -11.32 12.58
C ASN A 299 9.20 -10.69 11.90
N ASP A 300 9.24 -10.77 10.57
CA ASP A 300 10.39 -10.35 9.76
C ASP A 300 10.61 -8.83 9.81
N ARG A 301 9.54 -8.03 9.82
CA ARG A 301 9.64 -6.56 9.91
C ARG A 301 10.27 -6.15 11.22
N VAL A 302 9.78 -6.69 12.33
CA VAL A 302 10.32 -6.44 13.68
C VAL A 302 11.77 -6.90 13.76
N ARG A 303 12.07 -8.11 13.27
CA ARG A 303 13.43 -8.67 13.29
C ARG A 303 14.43 -7.78 12.56
N ASN A 304 14.07 -7.31 11.37
CA ASN A 304 14.95 -6.47 10.55
C ASN A 304 15.23 -5.11 11.21
N ALA A 305 14.21 -4.46 11.79
CA ALA A 305 14.40 -3.22 12.53
C ALA A 305 15.28 -3.41 13.77
N VAL A 306 15.06 -4.46 14.55
CA VAL A 306 15.88 -4.77 15.74
C VAL A 306 17.32 -5.10 15.35
N PHE A 307 17.54 -5.83 14.25
CA PHE A 307 18.87 -6.10 13.70
C PHE A 307 19.60 -4.81 13.31
N ASP A 308 18.92 -3.93 12.57
CA ASP A 308 19.44 -2.64 12.15
C ASP A 308 19.88 -1.75 13.34
N MET A 309 19.00 -1.62 14.33
CA MET A 309 19.28 -0.89 15.56
C MET A 309 20.44 -1.49 16.34
N ASN A 310 20.57 -2.82 16.32
CA ASN A 310 21.62 -3.52 17.07
C ASN A 310 23.00 -3.26 16.47
N VAL A 311 23.09 -3.22 15.13
CA VAL A 311 24.28 -2.81 14.38
C VAL A 311 24.72 -1.39 14.76
N MET A 312 23.77 -0.46 14.83
CA MET A 312 24.06 0.94 15.20
C MET A 312 24.32 1.14 16.69
N GLY A 313 23.98 0.15 17.51
CA GLY A 313 24.01 0.21 18.97
C GLY A 313 22.75 0.80 19.60
N GLY A 314 22.49 0.38 20.84
CA GLY A 314 21.40 0.89 21.67
C GLY A 314 20.04 0.20 21.51
N ALA A 315 19.94 -0.83 20.66
CA ALA A 315 18.68 -1.54 20.39
C ALA A 315 17.95 -2.02 21.65
N GLY A 316 18.66 -2.71 22.55
CA GLY A 316 18.00 -3.42 23.65
C GLY A 316 17.15 -2.53 24.56
N ARG A 317 17.66 -1.35 24.95
CA ARG A 317 16.90 -0.44 25.83
C ARG A 317 15.73 0.21 25.10
N VAL A 318 15.89 0.50 23.81
CA VAL A 318 14.83 1.08 22.98
C VAL A 318 13.69 0.08 22.82
N VAL A 319 14.01 -1.16 22.42
CA VAL A 319 13.03 -2.24 22.26
C VAL A 319 12.29 -2.55 23.56
N GLN A 320 12.99 -2.65 24.68
CA GLN A 320 12.38 -2.92 25.99
C GLN A 320 11.43 -1.80 26.43
N ARG A 321 11.76 -0.53 26.15
CA ARG A 321 10.87 0.60 26.44
C ARG A 321 9.63 0.57 25.56
N ALA A 322 9.81 0.34 24.26
CA ALA A 322 8.70 0.24 23.31
C ALA A 322 7.73 -0.89 23.67
N LEU A 323 8.22 -2.07 24.04
CA LEU A 323 7.37 -3.18 24.47
C LEU A 323 6.60 -2.86 25.76
N ASN A 324 7.24 -2.18 26.70
CA ASN A 324 6.60 -1.76 27.95
C ASN A 324 5.52 -0.71 27.71
N ASP A 325 5.76 0.25 26.82
CA ASP A 325 4.78 1.28 26.47
C ASP A 325 3.60 0.70 25.68
N PHE A 326 3.90 -0.12 24.66
CA PHE A 326 2.91 -0.69 23.76
C PHE A 326 1.97 -1.71 24.41
N SER A 327 2.51 -2.60 25.24
CA SER A 327 1.78 -3.77 25.74
C SER A 327 1.87 -3.99 27.25
N ASN A 328 2.48 -3.05 27.98
CA ASN A 328 2.78 -3.20 29.41
C ASN A 328 3.52 -4.51 29.74
N ALA A 329 4.49 -4.87 28.89
CA ALA A 329 5.22 -6.14 28.95
C ALA A 329 6.00 -6.39 30.27
N GLY A 330 6.14 -5.38 31.14
CA GLY A 330 6.79 -5.52 32.45
C GLY A 330 8.28 -5.88 32.39
N LEU A 331 8.96 -5.55 31.29
CA LEU A 331 10.38 -5.83 31.07
C LEU A 331 11.27 -4.87 31.86
N ALA A 332 12.37 -5.40 32.40
CA ALA A 332 13.46 -4.57 32.89
C ALA A 332 14.19 -3.92 31.71
N VAL A 333 14.43 -2.60 31.78
CA VAL A 333 15.15 -1.86 30.74
C VAL A 333 16.67 -1.94 30.94
N ASP A 334 17.22 -3.14 30.84
CA ASP A 334 18.64 -3.44 31.08
C ASP A 334 19.53 -3.36 29.83
N GLY A 335 18.92 -3.28 28.64
CA GLY A 335 19.60 -3.20 27.35
C GLY A 335 20.00 -4.55 26.75
N LYS A 336 19.65 -5.67 27.37
CA LYS A 336 19.94 -7.02 26.87
C LYS A 336 18.72 -7.61 26.19
N ILE A 337 18.83 -7.95 24.91
CA ILE A 337 17.79 -8.69 24.18
C ILE A 337 17.87 -10.18 24.56
N GLY A 338 17.33 -10.50 25.72
CA GLY A 338 17.26 -11.86 26.27
C GLY A 338 15.92 -12.55 25.97
N PRO A 339 15.72 -13.79 26.46
CA PRO A 339 14.52 -14.58 26.20
C PRO A 339 13.21 -13.84 26.48
N LYS A 340 13.10 -13.14 27.62
CA LYS A 340 11.89 -12.37 27.96
C LYS A 340 11.56 -11.27 26.95
N THR A 341 12.59 -10.60 26.40
CA THR A 341 12.39 -9.58 25.36
C THR A 341 11.92 -10.23 24.06
N ILE A 342 12.45 -11.41 23.70
CA ILE A 342 12.03 -12.17 22.52
C ILE A 342 10.59 -12.66 22.67
N ASP A 343 10.24 -13.25 23.82
CA ASP A 343 8.89 -13.74 24.09
C ASP A 343 7.87 -12.60 23.96
N ALA A 344 8.21 -11.41 24.48
CA ALA A 344 7.36 -10.22 24.34
C ALA A 344 7.23 -9.75 22.88
N LEU A 345 8.31 -9.78 22.09
CA LEU A 345 8.26 -9.43 20.66
C LEU A 345 7.40 -10.41 19.86
N ASN A 346 7.54 -11.72 20.11
CA ASN A 346 6.77 -12.75 19.41
C ASN A 346 5.32 -12.84 19.90
N SER A 347 4.99 -12.26 21.05
CA SER A 347 3.61 -12.19 21.56
C SER A 347 2.80 -11.03 20.96
N ILE A 348 3.41 -10.18 20.13
CA ILE A 348 2.70 -9.09 19.45
C ILE A 348 1.73 -9.69 18.43
N PRO A 349 0.42 -9.40 18.51
CA PRO A 349 -0.55 -9.88 17.52
C PRO A 349 -0.20 -9.37 16.12
N ALA A 350 -0.40 -10.20 15.10
CA ALA A 350 -0.06 -9.85 13.71
C ALA A 350 -0.73 -8.55 13.23
N ASN A 351 -2.00 -8.33 13.60
CA ASN A 351 -2.75 -7.12 13.27
C ASN A 351 -2.31 -5.86 14.06
N SER A 352 -1.37 -6.00 14.99
CA SER A 352 -0.88 -4.93 15.86
C SER A 352 0.63 -4.66 15.67
N VAL A 353 1.28 -5.36 14.73
CA VAL A 353 2.71 -5.18 14.43
C VAL A 353 2.98 -3.75 13.96
N SER A 354 2.13 -3.18 13.09
CA SER A 354 2.31 -1.80 12.60
C SER A 354 2.28 -0.78 13.72
N ASP A 355 1.32 -0.89 14.65
CA ASP A 355 1.22 0.01 15.81
C ASP A 355 2.45 -0.10 16.71
N PHE A 356 2.95 -1.31 16.95
CA PHE A 356 4.19 -1.51 17.70
C PHE A 356 5.40 -0.88 17.00
N MET A 357 5.47 -0.96 15.67
CA MET A 357 6.56 -0.37 14.90
C MET A 357 6.58 1.17 15.03
N GLU A 358 5.42 1.82 15.09
CA GLU A 358 5.33 3.26 15.39
C GLU A 358 5.87 3.59 16.79
N THR A 359 5.48 2.83 17.80
CA THR A 359 6.01 2.98 19.17
C THR A 359 7.53 2.75 19.22
N LEU A 360 8.03 1.75 18.49
CA LEU A 360 9.46 1.43 18.41
C LEU A 360 10.26 2.57 17.78
N LYS A 361 9.75 3.16 16.68
CA LYS A 361 10.35 4.31 16.00
C LYS A 361 10.41 5.53 16.92
N ALA A 362 9.31 5.84 17.62
CA ALA A 362 9.27 6.95 18.57
C ALA A 362 10.39 6.84 19.63
N HIS A 363 10.52 5.69 20.29
CA HIS A 363 11.60 5.48 21.26
C HIS A 363 13.00 5.47 20.66
N ARG A 364 13.14 5.07 19.39
CA ARG A 364 14.42 5.17 18.68
C ARG A 364 14.82 6.62 18.47
N PHE A 365 13.90 7.46 18.01
CA PHE A 365 14.15 8.89 17.85
C PHE A 365 14.54 9.55 19.16
N GLU A 366 13.82 9.27 20.25
CA GLU A 366 14.15 9.77 21.59
C GLU A 366 15.56 9.38 22.03
N TYR A 367 16.00 8.17 21.70
CA TYR A 367 17.34 7.70 22.00
C TYR A 367 18.39 8.44 21.16
N LEU A 368 18.20 8.49 19.84
CA LEU A 368 19.14 9.09 18.90
C LEU A 368 19.35 10.58 19.17
N GLN A 369 18.27 11.33 19.42
CA GLN A 369 18.30 12.76 19.72
C GLN A 369 19.11 13.12 20.97
N LYS A 370 19.30 12.16 21.89
CA LYS A 370 20.09 12.35 23.12
C LYS A 370 21.57 12.02 22.95
N THR A 371 22.01 11.58 21.78
CA THR A 371 23.41 11.23 21.53
C THR A 371 24.21 12.43 21.01
N ASP A 372 25.50 12.49 21.38
CA ASP A 372 26.42 13.57 20.99
C ASP A 372 26.55 13.75 19.46
N ASN A 373 26.37 12.67 18.68
CA ASN A 373 26.50 12.70 17.22
C ASN A 373 25.19 13.07 16.50
N TRP A 374 24.09 13.27 17.22
CA TRP A 374 22.82 13.71 16.61
C TRP A 374 22.98 14.95 15.71
N PRO A 375 23.66 16.04 16.12
CA PRO A 375 23.77 17.24 15.28
C PRO A 375 24.39 16.97 13.90
N THR A 376 25.34 16.04 13.83
CA THR A 376 26.10 15.72 12.60
C THR A 376 25.49 14.58 11.81
N SER A 377 24.79 13.65 12.47
CA SER A 377 24.33 12.38 11.88
C SER A 377 22.81 12.26 11.80
N LYS A 378 22.06 13.27 12.27
CA LYS A 378 20.59 13.29 12.32
C LYS A 378 19.92 12.90 11.00
N ASN A 379 20.43 13.37 9.86
CA ASN A 379 19.78 13.15 8.58
C ASN A 379 19.80 11.66 8.22
N GLY A 380 20.97 11.01 8.23
CA GLY A 380 21.08 9.58 7.93
C GLY A 380 20.39 8.69 8.97
N TRP A 381 20.44 9.06 10.25
CA TRP A 381 19.77 8.28 11.29
C TRP A 381 18.25 8.42 11.26
N THR A 382 17.72 9.61 10.93
CA THR A 382 16.28 9.82 10.70
C THR A 382 15.83 9.00 9.50
N LYS A 383 16.60 9.11 8.41
CA LYS A 383 16.38 8.38 7.16
C LYS A 383 16.23 6.86 7.41
N ARG A 384 17.18 6.30 8.14
CA ARG A 384 17.24 4.88 8.46
C ARG A 384 16.13 4.43 9.41
N THR A 385 15.77 5.26 10.39
CA THR A 385 14.72 4.94 11.39
C THR A 385 13.32 4.94 10.77
N ASN A 386 13.04 5.83 9.80
CA ASN A 386 11.74 5.88 9.12
C ASN A 386 11.48 4.66 8.21
N LYS A 387 12.52 3.88 7.85
CA LYS A 387 12.36 2.66 7.05
C LYS A 387 11.71 1.48 7.80
N TYR A 388 11.66 1.54 9.14
CA TYR A 388 11.34 0.39 9.99
C TYR A 388 9.90 -0.14 9.78
#